data_AF-G5AC03-F1
#
_entry.id   AF-G5AC03-F1
#
_cell.length_a   1.000
_cell.length_b   1.000
_cell.length_c   1.000
_cell.angle_alpha   90.00
_cell.angle_beta   90.00
_cell.angle_gamma   90.00
#
_symmetry.space_group_name_H-M   'P 1'
#
loop_
_entity.id
_entity.type
_entity.pdbx_description
1 polymer ?
#
loop_
_entity_poly.entity_id
_entity_poly.type
_entity_poly.pdbx_seq_one_letter_code
_entity_poly.pdbx_strand_id
1 'polypeptide(L)'
;MGMLINVLAECCADMSHQPKPFRMQPEATTPLVRRAKQLASDKLLQLNKQPTGSPNPAHVRVQSRPAPRFYIPSKKRTVEYVAVTAQMGGNYARMEYHGQPDEGWLVDTATGWCQSRYWKKFGSCIHLLHARFASHRVSAQGWRILVNRNIIRKAGENQNVAANASAGRPPLNGAALSLT
;
A
#
# COMPACT_ATOMS: atom_id res chain seq x y z
N MET A 1 -6.54 9.20 -43.89
CA MET A 1 -6.48 10.33 -42.93
C MET A 1 -7.20 10.00 -41.62
N GLY A 2 -6.84 8.91 -40.91
CA GLY A 2 -7.53 8.48 -39.68
C GLY A 2 -6.66 8.47 -38.42
N MET A 3 -5.35 8.37 -38.58
CA MET A 3 -4.41 8.24 -37.46
C MET A 3 -4.29 9.54 -36.66
N LEU A 4 -4.32 10.70 -37.32
CA LEU A 4 -4.21 12.00 -36.67
C LEU A 4 -5.44 12.34 -35.80
N ILE A 5 -6.64 11.98 -36.28
CA ILE A 5 -7.89 12.20 -35.55
C ILE A 5 -7.96 11.29 -34.32
N ASN A 6 -7.50 10.04 -34.44
CA ASN A 6 -7.44 9.11 -33.31
C ASN A 6 -6.43 9.56 -32.24
N VAL A 7 -5.25 10.03 -32.65
CA VAL A 7 -4.24 10.58 -31.71
C VAL A 7 -4.77 11.84 -31.02
N LEU A 8 -5.47 12.73 -31.73
CA LEU A 8 -6.11 13.90 -31.12
C LEU A 8 -7.23 13.52 -30.16
N ALA A 9 -8.06 12.52 -30.50
CA ALA A 9 -9.09 12.00 -29.61
C ALA A 9 -8.50 11.35 -28.36
N GLU A 10 -7.38 10.63 -28.48
CA GLU A 10 -6.63 10.07 -27.36
C GLU A 10 -6.01 11.18 -26.49
N CYS A 11 -5.46 12.25 -27.07
CA CYS A 11 -4.99 13.42 -26.33
C CYS A 11 -6.13 14.14 -25.57
N CYS A 12 -7.34 14.19 -26.14
CA CYS A 12 -8.52 14.74 -25.48
C CYS A 12 -9.11 13.80 -24.41
N ALA A 13 -8.87 12.49 -24.53
CA ALA A 13 -9.23 11.48 -23.53
C ALA A 13 -8.15 11.32 -22.44
N ASP A 14 -7.00 11.97 -22.59
CA ASP A 14 -5.90 11.88 -21.66
C ASP A 14 -6.33 12.45 -20.29
N MET A 15 -6.26 11.60 -19.27
CA MET A 15 -6.68 11.89 -17.90
C MET A 15 -5.89 13.05 -17.27
N SER A 16 -4.84 13.53 -17.95
CA SER A 16 -4.09 14.73 -17.63
C SER A 16 -4.92 16.02 -17.75
N HIS A 17 -5.92 16.06 -18.64
CA HIS A 17 -6.76 17.23 -18.94
C HIS A 17 -8.16 17.18 -18.33
N GLN A 18 -8.52 16.09 -17.64
CA GLN A 18 -9.79 16.04 -16.93
C GLN A 18 -9.75 16.99 -15.72
N PRO A 19 -10.77 17.87 -15.54
CA PRO A 19 -10.85 18.74 -14.39
C PRO A 19 -10.92 17.85 -13.14
N LYS A 20 -9.88 17.88 -12.31
CA LYS A 20 -9.88 17.18 -11.03
C LYS A 20 -10.88 17.89 -10.13
N PRO A 21 -11.96 17.22 -9.68
CA PRO A 21 -12.93 17.86 -8.81
C PRO A 21 -12.22 18.30 -7.52
N PHE A 22 -12.67 19.43 -6.98
CA PHE A 22 -12.23 19.86 -5.68
C PHE A 22 -12.58 18.79 -4.64
N ARG A 23 -11.58 18.34 -3.88
CA ARG A 23 -11.77 17.29 -2.88
C ARG A 23 -12.15 17.92 -1.56
N MET A 24 -13.36 17.61 -1.09
CA MET A 24 -13.86 18.05 0.22
C MET A 24 -13.20 17.33 1.39
N GLN A 25 -12.56 16.19 1.13
CA GLN A 25 -11.83 15.42 2.13
C GLN A 25 -10.37 15.25 1.75
N PRO A 26 -9.47 15.24 2.75
CA PRO A 26 -8.05 14.98 2.52
C PRO A 26 -7.86 13.57 1.96
N GLU A 27 -7.21 13.46 0.80
CA GLU A 27 -6.84 12.18 0.20
C GLU A 27 -5.34 11.93 0.33
N ALA A 28 -4.99 10.70 0.67
CA ALA A 28 -3.60 10.27 0.71
C ALA A 28 -2.97 10.34 -0.68
N THR A 29 -1.80 11.00 -0.78
CA THR A 29 -1.04 11.04 -2.02
C THR A 29 -0.48 9.66 -2.37
N THR A 30 -0.22 9.41 -3.66
CA THR A 30 0.33 8.13 -4.11
C THR A 30 1.69 7.79 -3.47
N PRO A 31 2.63 8.73 -3.23
CA PRO A 31 3.86 8.43 -2.49
C PRO A 31 3.58 8.03 -1.04
N LEU A 32 2.61 8.67 -0.38
CA LEU A 32 2.22 8.34 1.00
C LEU A 32 1.66 6.92 1.12
N VAL A 33 0.84 6.50 0.16
CA VAL A 33 0.31 5.13 0.08
C VAL A 33 1.44 4.11 -0.13
N ARG A 34 2.37 4.39 -1.06
CA ARG A 34 3.54 3.53 -1.30
C ARG A 34 4.42 3.43 -0.05
N ARG A 35 4.64 4.56 0.62
CA ARG A 35 5.38 4.63 1.89
C ARG A 35 4.73 3.81 2.98
N ALA A 36 3.43 3.95 3.21
CA ALA A 36 2.71 3.17 4.21
C ALA A 36 2.85 1.66 3.97
N LYS A 37 2.78 1.23 2.70
CA LYS A 37 2.99 -0.18 2.33
C LYS A 37 4.42 -0.65 2.57
N GLN A 38 5.41 0.15 2.16
CA GLN A 38 6.83 -0.18 2.31
C GLN A 38 7.24 -0.23 3.79
N LEU A 39 6.86 0.76 4.60
CA LEU A 39 7.16 0.74 6.02
C LEU A 39 6.46 -0.41 6.76
N ALA A 40 5.28 -0.82 6.29
CA ALA A 40 4.61 -2.01 6.80
C ALA A 40 5.36 -3.30 6.41
N SER A 41 5.83 -3.44 5.16
CA SER A 41 6.62 -4.62 4.74
C SER A 41 7.93 -4.71 5.49
N ASP A 42 8.55 -3.56 5.80
CA ASP A 42 9.82 -3.45 6.51
C ASP A 42 9.64 -3.58 8.04
N LYS A 43 8.42 -3.87 8.52
CA LYS A 43 8.06 -4.03 9.95
C LYS A 43 8.36 -2.78 10.81
N LEU A 44 8.38 -1.61 10.17
CA LEU A 44 8.53 -0.31 10.82
C LEU A 44 7.19 0.28 11.27
N LEU A 45 6.07 -0.33 10.84
CA LEU A 45 4.73 -0.07 11.34
C LEU A 45 4.19 -1.32 12.03
N GLN A 46 3.69 -1.15 13.26
CA GLN A 46 3.13 -2.24 14.05
C GLN A 46 1.76 -1.83 14.58
N LEU A 47 0.77 -2.69 14.33
CA LEU A 47 -0.58 -2.53 14.85
C LEU A 47 -0.66 -3.21 16.22
N ASN A 48 -0.83 -2.40 17.26
CA ASN A 48 -1.13 -2.87 18.59
C ASN A 48 -2.65 -2.95 18.74
N LYS A 49 -3.13 -4.05 19.34
CA LYS A 49 -4.56 -4.23 19.61
C LYS A 49 -5.04 -3.15 20.58
N GLN A 50 -6.36 -2.95 20.58
CA GLN A 50 -7.13 -1.94 21.29
C GLN A 50 -6.52 -1.58 22.66
N PRO A 51 -6.41 -0.28 23.00
CA PRO A 51 -5.98 0.11 24.34
C PRO A 51 -6.91 -0.52 25.38
N THR A 52 -6.33 -1.12 26.41
CA THR A 52 -7.06 -1.76 27.52
C THR A 52 -8.10 -0.79 28.08
N GLY A 53 -9.39 -1.11 27.90
CA GLY A 53 -10.51 -0.28 28.38
C GLY A 53 -11.15 0.68 27.36
N SER A 54 -10.77 0.64 26.08
CA SER A 54 -11.50 1.42 25.06
C SER A 54 -12.90 0.84 24.80
N PRO A 55 -13.97 1.65 24.87
CA PRO A 55 -15.33 1.21 24.55
C PRO A 55 -15.59 1.12 23.03
N ASN A 56 -14.70 1.67 22.18
CA ASN A 56 -14.90 1.74 20.74
C ASN A 56 -13.99 0.76 19.98
N PRO A 57 -14.54 -0.26 19.29
CA PRO A 57 -13.76 -1.24 18.53
C PRO A 57 -12.99 -0.63 17.35
N ALA A 58 -13.28 0.62 16.96
CA ALA A 58 -12.61 1.32 15.88
C ALA A 58 -11.28 2.02 16.27
N HIS A 59 -10.97 2.08 17.58
CA HIS A 59 -9.72 2.68 18.07
C HIS A 59 -8.60 1.65 18.13
N VAL A 60 -7.56 1.90 17.35
CA VAL A 60 -6.35 1.07 17.29
C VAL A 60 -5.11 1.89 17.61
N ARG A 61 -4.08 1.21 18.10
CA ARG A 61 -2.77 1.81 18.37
C ARG A 61 -1.80 1.41 17.26
N VAL A 62 -1.08 2.37 16.68
CA VAL A 62 -0.08 2.11 15.65
C VAL A 62 1.27 2.66 16.08
N GLN A 63 2.24 1.77 16.31
CA GLN A 63 3.64 2.15 16.53
C GLN A 63 4.35 2.38 15.19
N SER A 64 5.21 3.40 15.15
CA SER A 64 5.93 3.80 13.95
C SER A 64 7.39 4.05 14.27
N ARG A 65 8.27 3.34 13.58
CA ARG A 65 9.73 3.51 13.70
C ARG A 65 10.26 4.25 12.47
N PRO A 66 11.27 5.12 12.64
CA PRO A 66 11.91 5.78 11.51
C PRO A 66 12.55 4.75 10.58
N ALA A 67 12.45 4.98 9.27
CA ALA A 67 13.25 4.23 8.31
C ALA A 67 14.74 4.51 8.54
N PRO A 68 15.63 3.49 8.43
CA PRO A 68 17.07 3.70 8.50
C PRO A 68 17.53 4.76 7.50
N ARG A 69 18.54 5.52 7.89
CA ARG A 69 19.10 6.60 7.07
C ARG A 69 20.60 6.39 6.92
N PHE A 70 21.09 6.53 5.69
CA PHE A 70 22.51 6.38 5.38
C PHE A 70 22.99 7.52 4.49
N TYR A 71 24.24 7.92 4.68
CA TYR A 71 24.87 8.95 3.88
C TYR A 71 25.28 8.39 2.52
N ILE A 72 24.95 9.10 1.45
CA ILE A 72 25.37 8.75 0.10
C ILE A 72 26.43 9.77 -0.34
N PRO A 73 27.73 9.40 -0.40
CA PRO A 73 28.81 10.32 -0.74
C PRO A 73 28.62 11.01 -2.09
N SER A 74 28.18 10.27 -3.12
CA SER A 74 27.94 10.82 -4.46
C SER A 74 26.86 11.89 -4.52
N LYS A 75 25.90 11.86 -3.58
CA LYS A 75 24.81 12.84 -3.49
C LYS A 75 25.03 13.87 -2.38
N LYS A 76 26.14 13.76 -1.64
CA LYS A 76 26.47 14.57 -0.45
C LYS A 76 25.28 14.75 0.50
N ARG A 77 24.46 13.72 0.66
CA ARG A 77 23.21 13.80 1.43
C ARG A 77 22.87 12.47 2.09
N THR A 78 22.18 12.56 3.21
CA THR A 78 21.59 11.42 3.91
C THR A 78 20.23 11.10 3.30
N VAL A 79 20.01 9.83 2.94
CA VAL A 79 18.76 9.36 2.31
C VAL A 79 18.16 8.25 3.16
N GLU A 80 16.83 8.16 3.16
CA GLU A 80 16.11 7.07 3.80
C GLU A 80 16.21 5.77 3.00
N TYR A 81 16.37 4.67 3.70
CA TYR A 81 16.33 3.31 3.16
C TYR A 81 14.88 2.89 2.91
N VAL A 82 14.30 3.48 1.87
CA VAL A 82 12.95 3.23 1.35
C VAL A 82 13.00 3.43 -0.16
N ALA A 83 12.11 2.75 -0.89
CA ALA A 83 11.98 2.93 -2.33
C ALA A 83 11.84 4.41 -2.68
N VAL A 84 12.51 4.88 -3.75
CA VAL A 84 12.53 6.31 -4.13
C VAL A 84 11.12 6.88 -4.29
N THR A 85 10.18 6.08 -4.79
CA THR A 85 8.77 6.46 -4.97
C THR A 85 7.95 6.56 -3.67
N ALA A 86 8.53 6.12 -2.56
CA ALA A 86 8.00 6.15 -1.19
C ALA A 86 8.80 7.08 -0.26
N GLN A 87 9.88 7.70 -0.76
CA GLN A 87 10.67 8.64 0.01
C GLN A 87 9.89 9.93 0.23
N MET A 88 10.00 10.46 1.44
CA MET A 88 9.41 11.73 1.83
C MET A 88 10.51 12.68 2.30
N GLY A 89 10.22 13.98 2.25
CA GLY A 89 11.13 14.99 2.81
C GLY A 89 11.42 14.70 4.29
N GLY A 90 12.66 14.92 4.73
CA GLY A 90 13.10 14.44 6.04
C GLY A 90 12.29 14.99 7.22
N ASN A 91 11.77 16.21 7.10
CA ASN A 91 10.86 16.82 8.07
C ASN A 91 9.49 16.13 8.09
N TYR A 92 8.95 15.75 6.94
CA TYR A 92 7.67 15.06 6.83
C TYR A 92 7.76 13.65 7.40
N ALA A 93 8.80 12.90 7.06
CA ALA A 93 9.07 11.62 7.68
C ALA A 93 9.21 11.73 9.21
N ARG A 94 9.86 12.79 9.72
CA ARG A 94 9.98 13.03 11.17
C ARG A 94 8.62 13.19 11.86
N MET A 95 7.64 13.82 11.21
CA MET A 95 6.29 14.00 11.78
C MET A 95 5.52 12.67 11.95
N GLU A 96 6.00 11.59 11.36
CA GLU A 96 5.38 10.27 11.46
C GLU A 96 5.70 9.60 12.81
N TYR A 97 6.87 9.84 13.41
CA TYR A 97 7.27 9.18 14.67
C TYR A 97 7.59 10.15 15.82
N HIS A 98 7.84 11.43 15.54
CA HIS A 98 8.25 12.37 16.59
C HIS A 98 7.12 12.68 17.58
N GLY A 99 7.39 12.42 18.87
CA GLY A 99 6.41 12.59 19.95
C GLY A 99 5.36 11.48 19.98
N GLN A 100 5.67 10.32 19.38
CA GLN A 100 4.85 9.13 19.50
C GLN A 100 4.75 8.71 20.98
N PRO A 101 3.55 8.45 21.51
CA PRO A 101 3.38 7.82 22.82
C PRO A 101 3.96 6.40 22.85
N ASP A 102 4.32 5.90 24.03
CA ASP A 102 4.92 4.56 24.19
C ASP A 102 4.03 3.44 23.60
N GLU A 103 2.72 3.54 23.77
CA GLU A 103 1.74 2.60 23.20
C GLU A 103 1.57 2.73 21.68
N GLY A 104 2.11 3.79 21.08
CA GLY A 104 1.90 4.16 19.68
C GLY A 104 0.82 5.23 19.48
N TRP A 105 0.64 5.63 18.23
CA TRP A 105 -0.37 6.61 17.84
C TRP A 105 -1.78 6.05 17.98
N LEU A 106 -2.66 6.80 18.62
CA LEU A 106 -4.09 6.51 18.58
C LEU A 106 -4.64 6.84 17.19
N VAL A 107 -5.29 5.84 16.57
CA VAL A 107 -5.93 5.95 15.26
C VAL A 107 -7.39 5.53 15.40
N ASP A 108 -8.29 6.40 14.96
CA ASP A 108 -9.70 6.08 14.82
C ASP A 108 -9.99 5.74 13.36
N THR A 109 -10.23 4.46 13.13
CA THR A 109 -10.48 3.92 11.79
C THR A 109 -11.87 4.27 11.26
N ALA A 110 -12.85 4.51 12.14
CA ALA A 110 -14.21 4.88 11.76
C ALA A 110 -14.29 6.34 11.28
N THR A 111 -13.69 7.26 12.05
CA THR A 111 -13.70 8.70 11.68
C THR A 111 -12.55 9.07 10.73
N GLY A 112 -11.54 8.20 10.58
CA GLY A 112 -10.37 8.51 9.76
C GLY A 112 -9.38 9.45 10.43
N TRP A 113 -9.34 9.45 11.76
CA TRP A 113 -8.52 10.37 12.55
C TRP A 113 -7.25 9.69 13.07
N CYS A 114 -6.16 10.46 13.22
CA CYS A 114 -4.92 9.98 13.81
C CYS A 114 -4.22 11.08 14.61
N GLN A 115 -3.67 10.73 15.77
CA GLN A 115 -3.02 11.67 16.68
C GLN A 115 -1.68 12.23 16.18
N SER A 116 -1.06 11.62 15.16
CA SER A 116 0.26 12.02 14.65
C SER A 116 0.29 13.45 14.10
N ARG A 117 1.46 14.09 14.21
CA ARG A 117 1.68 15.45 13.66
C ARG A 117 1.45 15.50 12.15
N TYR A 118 1.80 14.43 11.45
CA TYR A 118 1.57 14.33 10.00
C TYR A 118 0.08 14.42 9.66
N TRP A 119 -0.77 13.67 10.37
CA TRP A 119 -2.22 13.71 10.13
C TRP A 119 -2.79 15.10 10.43
N LYS A 120 -2.38 15.74 11.53
CA LYS A 120 -2.83 17.11 11.87
C LYS A 120 -2.52 18.12 10.77
N LYS A 121 -1.43 17.93 10.02
CA LYS A 121 -1.02 18.83 8.93
C LYS A 121 -1.72 18.54 7.60
N PHE A 122 -1.95 17.27 7.28
CA PHE A 122 -2.36 16.86 5.92
C PHE A 122 -3.70 16.11 5.85
N GLY A 123 -4.32 15.80 6.99
CA GLY A 123 -5.56 15.03 7.08
C GLY A 123 -5.46 13.56 6.66
N SER A 124 -4.26 13.09 6.31
CA SER A 124 -3.96 11.69 6.00
C SER A 124 -2.56 11.35 6.53
N CYS A 125 -2.28 10.09 6.86
CA CYS A 125 -0.97 9.66 7.35
C CYS A 125 -0.74 8.16 7.13
N ILE A 126 0.52 7.71 7.27
CA ILE A 126 0.87 6.29 7.14
C ILE A 126 0.19 5.40 8.19
N HIS A 127 -0.10 5.91 9.40
CA HIS A 127 -0.73 5.12 10.48
C HIS A 127 -2.17 4.81 10.16
N LEU A 128 -2.94 5.81 9.71
CA LEU A 128 -4.33 5.62 9.31
C LEU A 128 -4.43 4.68 8.11
N LEU A 129 -3.55 4.85 7.12
CA LEU A 129 -3.49 3.94 5.98
C LEU A 129 -3.17 2.52 6.40
N HIS A 130 -2.16 2.34 7.25
CA HIS A 130 -1.77 1.02 7.75
C HIS A 130 -2.88 0.36 8.58
N ALA A 131 -3.49 1.11 9.50
CA ALA A 131 -4.64 0.65 10.27
C ALA A 131 -5.81 0.23 9.37
N ARG A 132 -6.12 1.02 8.34
CA ARG A 132 -7.16 0.68 7.35
C ARG A 132 -6.80 -0.57 6.55
N PHE A 133 -5.55 -0.71 6.09
CA PHE A 133 -5.06 -1.90 5.39
C PHE A 133 -5.11 -3.16 6.25
N ALA A 134 -4.94 -3.03 7.56
CA ALA A 134 -4.97 -4.14 8.51
C ALA A 134 -6.41 -4.48 8.96
N SER A 135 -7.26 -3.49 9.19
CA SER A 135 -8.63 -3.65 9.71
C SER A 135 -9.58 -4.20 8.67
N HIS A 136 -9.38 -3.82 7.41
CA HIS A 136 -10.06 -4.41 6.30
C HIS A 136 -9.03 -4.60 5.19
N ARG A 137 -9.17 -5.67 4.41
CA ARG A 137 -8.54 -5.70 3.09
C ARG A 137 -9.19 -4.58 2.28
N VAL A 138 -8.81 -3.32 2.45
CA VAL A 138 -9.51 -2.16 1.90
C VAL A 138 -8.50 -1.21 1.26
N SER A 139 -8.77 -0.75 0.04
CA SER A 139 -7.91 0.18 -0.69
C SER A 139 -7.87 1.55 0.00
N ALA A 140 -6.93 2.41 -0.38
CA ALA A 140 -6.82 3.77 0.17
C ALA A 140 -8.11 4.61 -0.03
N GLN A 141 -9.01 4.17 -0.91
CA GLN A 141 -10.30 4.78 -1.23
C GLN A 141 -11.50 4.10 -0.51
N GLY A 142 -11.28 3.20 0.43
CA GLY A 142 -12.37 2.60 1.23
C GLY A 142 -12.99 1.32 0.64
N TRP A 143 -12.51 0.83 -0.50
CA TRP A 143 -13.05 -0.37 -1.16
C TRP A 143 -12.52 -1.67 -0.57
N ARG A 144 -13.38 -2.64 -0.26
CA ARG A 144 -12.97 -3.99 0.19
C ARG A 144 -12.25 -4.75 -0.94
N ILE A 145 -10.93 -4.85 -0.87
CA ILE A 145 -10.06 -5.74 -1.63
C ILE A 145 -10.28 -7.19 -1.16
N LEU A 146 -11.18 -7.92 -1.81
CA LEU A 146 -11.27 -9.37 -1.62
C LEU A 146 -10.08 -10.07 -2.29
N VAL A 147 -9.00 -10.32 -1.54
CA VAL A 147 -7.90 -11.15 -2.05
C VAL A 147 -8.31 -12.62 -1.97
N ASN A 148 -8.53 -13.26 -3.11
CA ASN A 148 -8.65 -14.72 -3.17
C ASN A 148 -7.26 -15.32 -2.87
N ARG A 149 -7.13 -16.01 -1.72
CA ARG A 149 -5.89 -16.65 -1.28
C ARG A 149 -5.78 -18.11 -1.72
N ASN A 150 -6.72 -18.62 -2.52
CA ASN A 150 -6.61 -19.93 -3.14
C ASN A 150 -5.64 -19.91 -4.34
N ILE A 151 -4.50 -19.22 -4.21
CA ILE A 151 -3.35 -19.57 -5.01
C ILE A 151 -2.78 -20.79 -4.31
N ILE A 152 -3.17 -21.95 -4.84
CA ILE A 152 -2.53 -23.24 -4.58
C ILE A 152 -1.03 -22.98 -4.57
N ARG A 153 -0.39 -23.15 -3.41
CA ARG A 153 1.07 -23.29 -3.35
C ARG A 153 1.37 -24.40 -4.35
N LYS A 154 2.05 -24.08 -5.46
CA LYS A 154 2.78 -25.11 -6.20
C LYS A 154 3.85 -25.62 -5.23
N ALA A 155 3.45 -26.56 -4.39
CA ALA A 155 4.36 -27.50 -3.79
C ALA A 155 4.98 -28.22 -4.98
N GLY A 156 6.23 -27.87 -5.29
CA GLY A 156 7.13 -28.91 -5.76
C GLY A 156 7.22 -29.89 -4.60
N GLU A 157 6.54 -31.02 -4.74
CA GLU A 157 7.04 -32.35 -4.41
C GLU A 157 5.94 -33.35 -4.79
N ASN A 158 6.34 -34.42 -5.49
CA ASN A 158 5.52 -35.50 -5.98
C ASN A 158 4.48 -36.01 -4.98
N GLN A 159 3.23 -36.16 -5.42
CA GLN A 159 2.39 -37.32 -5.09
C GLN A 159 1.08 -37.32 -5.91
N ASN A 160 0.97 -38.36 -6.75
CA ASN A 160 -0.21 -38.93 -7.40
C ASN A 160 -1.58 -38.28 -7.09
N VAL A 161 -2.10 -37.49 -8.02
CA VAL A 161 -3.55 -37.30 -8.18
C VAL A 161 -3.88 -37.40 -9.67
N ALA A 162 -3.88 -38.63 -10.17
CA ALA A 162 -4.65 -38.98 -11.35
C ALA A 162 -6.11 -39.15 -10.93
N ALA A 163 -6.87 -38.05 -10.94
CA ALA A 163 -8.33 -38.07 -11.02
C ALA A 163 -8.83 -36.64 -11.28
N ASN A 164 -9.55 -36.46 -12.38
CA ASN A 164 -10.36 -35.28 -12.72
C ASN A 164 -9.67 -34.13 -13.47
N ALA A 165 -8.89 -34.45 -14.52
CA ALA A 165 -8.68 -33.49 -15.60
C ALA A 165 -9.88 -33.56 -16.57
N SER A 166 -10.69 -32.50 -16.58
CA SER A 166 -11.74 -32.26 -17.58
C SER A 166 -11.21 -32.43 -19.00
N ALA A 167 -11.90 -33.22 -19.82
CA ALA A 167 -11.56 -33.48 -21.21
C ALA A 167 -11.34 -32.17 -21.99
N GLY A 168 -10.15 -31.99 -22.55
CA GLY A 168 -9.88 -30.92 -23.52
C GLY A 168 -8.61 -30.10 -23.29
N ARG A 169 -7.88 -30.23 -22.17
CA ARG A 169 -6.62 -29.51 -21.98
C ARG A 169 -5.47 -30.45 -21.59
N PRO A 170 -4.37 -30.51 -22.37
CA PRO A 170 -3.20 -31.28 -21.98
C PRO A 170 -2.62 -30.76 -20.66
N PRO A 171 -2.17 -31.66 -19.77
CA PRO A 171 -1.68 -31.29 -18.43
C PRO A 171 -0.31 -30.59 -18.43
N LEU A 172 0.38 -30.52 -19.58
CA LEU A 172 1.71 -29.94 -19.71
C LEU A 172 1.82 -29.09 -20.99
N ASN A 173 2.32 -27.86 -20.87
CA ASN A 173 2.71 -27.03 -22.01
C ASN A 173 4.14 -27.42 -22.41
N GLY A 174 4.27 -28.40 -23.31
CA GLY A 174 5.55 -28.78 -23.94
C GLY A 174 5.83 -27.99 -25.22
N ALA A 175 7.07 -28.01 -25.70
CA ALA A 175 7.45 -27.41 -26.97
C ALA A 175 6.64 -28.01 -28.13
N ALA A 176 6.14 -27.16 -29.03
CA ALA A 176 5.14 -27.53 -30.04
C ALA A 176 5.65 -28.42 -31.19
N LEU A 177 6.95 -28.73 -31.25
CA LEU A 177 7.55 -29.57 -32.30
C LEU A 177 8.70 -30.40 -31.70
N SER A 178 8.42 -31.66 -31.33
CA SER A 178 9.44 -32.70 -31.26
C SER A 178 9.27 -33.59 -32.48
N LEU A 179 10.14 -33.42 -33.47
CA LEU A 179 10.25 -34.32 -34.62
C LEU A 179 10.98 -35.59 -34.16
N THR A 180 10.30 -36.72 -34.21
CA THR A 180 10.90 -38.05 -34.39
C THR A 180 10.40 -38.60 -35.71
#